data_AF-A0A0S2F8F3-F1
#
_entry.id   AF-A0A0S2F8F3-F1
#
_cell.length_a   1.000
_cell.length_b   1.000
_cell.length_c   1.000
_cell.angle_alpha   90.00
_cell.angle_beta   90.00
_cell.angle_gamma   90.00
#
_symmetry.space_group_name_H-M   'P 1'
#
loop_
_entity.id
_entity.type
_entity.pdbx_description
1 polymer ?
#
loop_
_entity_poly.entity_id
_entity_poly.type
_entity_poly.pdbx_seq_one_letter_code
_entity_poly.pdbx_strand_id
1 'polypeptide(L)'
;MAIDGVKTTQVLDRDFGVFDTARQGDPSKADGKISQEDLQAVADNVDNKFTAEQQQAAKDVLGSLAVRSFLDVGAGKGEVDGTIGRGDVTGAMESIKNGNYTSELLDTAAGRGRSDGFASKDDVIAALNDPGVPQQVKDTLQLARTGDPGELNDLIKGLKEDGYKAGSELYNSAEFKALSPEDKKLAAEVFRDAKGDAGTTNDLLKQIKDPSFQALTAPQKSAKLEEFALTHSAEFKALPAADQKNITDALAGRKSTDTALPKALHDLIEDKKFSELSAGDKTAVLSQAKNYPDSRSVSNMERTLQKEWFQDQDAGDKQRSLKLVAHLSQHDSGDRAIIDNTLNRFLSPDSDYELEWEAIPDEGGNTTYGYADDETLTLNANKVPADNNRVSGSDAEAVIENTTAHEVSHLVNGDETNQTFDYLNEEYRAWYVGYMAENGKPPSNEEAADRWEYFLNPSGGYADYAHGIQRDWWWDTDGALDKPEEAAKIFDTLSQLTGLKVDASNYQSVLSDTSKWKTNPSDPAASVPPGDRDN
;
A
#
# COMPACT_ATOMS: atom_id res chain seq x y z
N MET A 1 15.89 -38.99 20.78
CA MET A 1 14.90 -39.88 20.14
C MET A 1 13.60 -39.10 20.18
N ALA A 2 12.89 -38.91 19.07
CA ALA A 2 11.62 -38.19 19.07
C ALA A 2 10.57 -39.03 19.81
N ILE A 3 9.82 -38.41 20.71
CA ILE A 3 8.75 -39.08 21.46
C ILE A 3 7.50 -39.12 20.58
N ASP A 4 6.85 -40.28 20.49
CA ASP A 4 5.60 -40.46 19.75
C ASP A 4 4.42 -40.42 20.75
N GLY A 5 3.89 -39.22 20.98
CA GLY A 5 2.78 -39.02 21.92
C GLY A 5 1.48 -39.72 21.50
N VAL A 6 1.25 -39.92 20.19
CA VAL A 6 0.06 -40.64 19.69
C VAL A 6 0.16 -42.11 20.05
N LYS A 7 1.29 -42.75 19.74
CA LYS A 7 1.52 -44.15 20.11
C LYS A 7 1.54 -44.32 21.62
N THR A 8 2.15 -43.39 22.34
CA THR A 8 2.17 -43.38 23.81
C THR A 8 0.75 -43.38 24.38
N THR A 9 -0.13 -42.50 23.86
CA THR A 9 -1.54 -42.44 24.28
C THR A 9 -2.27 -43.76 24.01
N GLN A 10 -2.04 -44.40 22.86
CA GLN A 10 -2.64 -45.70 22.52
C GLN A 10 -2.19 -46.81 23.48
N VAL A 11 -0.92 -46.81 23.91
CA VAL A 11 -0.39 -47.79 24.86
C VAL A 11 -1.00 -47.56 26.25
N LEU A 12 -1.11 -46.30 26.70
CA LEU A 12 -1.77 -45.95 27.96
C LEU A 12 -3.26 -46.32 27.94
N ASP A 13 -3.95 -46.12 26.82
CA ASP A 13 -5.36 -46.49 26.68
C ASP A 13 -5.55 -48.01 26.76
N ARG A 14 -4.74 -48.77 26.04
CA ARG A 14 -4.80 -50.23 26.02
C ARG A 14 -4.47 -50.84 27.38
N ASP A 15 -3.43 -50.33 28.03
CA ASP A 15 -2.81 -50.94 29.21
C ASP A 15 -3.03 -50.12 30.49
N PHE A 16 -4.04 -49.23 30.54
CA PHE A 16 -4.25 -48.28 31.64
C PHE A 16 -4.10 -48.89 33.05
N GLY A 17 -4.78 -50.01 33.31
CA GLY A 17 -4.73 -50.67 34.63
C GLY A 17 -3.34 -51.20 35.01
N VAL A 18 -2.48 -51.50 34.02
CA VAL A 18 -1.08 -51.88 34.26
C VAL A 18 -0.27 -50.68 34.73
N PHE A 19 -0.53 -49.50 34.16
CA PHE A 19 0.12 -48.25 34.57
C PHE A 19 -0.39 -47.78 35.94
N ASP A 20 -1.71 -47.70 36.15
CA ASP A 20 -2.38 -47.27 37.40
C ASP A 20 -1.89 -48.03 38.66
N THR A 21 -1.46 -49.28 38.50
CA THR A 21 -1.04 -50.12 39.63
C THR A 21 0.47 -50.34 39.70
N ALA A 22 1.24 -49.71 38.80
CA ALA A 22 2.63 -50.06 38.55
C ALA A 22 3.54 -49.84 39.76
N ARG A 23 3.38 -48.73 40.50
CA ARG A 23 4.16 -48.46 41.71
C ARG A 23 3.92 -49.52 42.79
N GLN A 24 2.69 -50.00 42.88
CA GLN A 24 2.21 -50.81 44.00
C GLN A 24 2.33 -52.30 43.74
N GLY A 25 2.34 -52.70 42.46
CA GLY A 25 2.47 -54.09 42.01
C GLY A 25 1.27 -54.98 42.36
N ASP A 26 0.14 -54.38 42.76
CA ASP A 26 -1.07 -55.06 43.23
C ASP A 26 -2.33 -54.45 42.59
N PRO A 27 -3.01 -55.16 41.67
CA PRO A 27 -4.21 -54.67 41.01
C PRO A 27 -5.37 -54.32 41.94
N SER A 28 -5.39 -54.86 43.17
CA SER A 28 -6.43 -54.54 44.16
C SER A 28 -6.29 -53.14 44.77
N LYS A 29 -5.21 -52.43 44.45
CA LYS A 29 -4.91 -51.08 44.92
C LYS A 29 -4.94 -50.01 43.83
N ALA A 30 -5.54 -50.32 42.68
CA ALA A 30 -5.82 -49.33 41.63
C ALA A 30 -6.58 -48.13 42.24
N ASP A 31 -6.08 -46.93 42.02
CA ASP A 31 -6.75 -45.69 42.47
C ASP A 31 -7.40 -44.93 41.30
N GLY A 32 -7.25 -45.46 40.09
CA GLY A 32 -7.84 -44.93 38.86
C GLY A 32 -7.01 -43.79 38.25
N LYS A 33 -5.79 -43.57 38.73
CA LYS A 33 -4.90 -42.50 38.29
C LYS A 33 -3.51 -43.06 38.02
N ILE A 34 -2.91 -42.63 36.91
CA ILE A 34 -1.50 -42.88 36.63
C ILE A 34 -0.73 -41.68 37.18
N SER A 35 0.02 -41.90 38.26
CA SER A 35 0.90 -40.87 38.84
C SER A 35 2.28 -40.87 38.17
N GLN A 36 3.08 -39.82 38.42
CA GLN A 36 4.47 -39.79 37.97
C GLN A 36 5.30 -40.96 38.54
N GLU A 37 4.99 -41.42 39.75
CA GLU A 37 5.68 -42.54 40.39
C GLU A 37 5.32 -43.88 39.73
N ASP A 38 4.08 -44.03 39.25
CA ASP A 38 3.66 -45.18 38.46
C ASP A 38 4.40 -45.24 37.13
N LEU A 39 4.48 -44.11 36.42
CA LEU A 39 5.28 -44.00 35.20
C LEU A 39 6.75 -44.35 35.47
N GLN A 40 7.33 -43.89 36.59
CA GLN A 40 8.71 -44.22 36.94
C GLN A 40 8.89 -45.72 37.21
N ALA A 41 7.94 -46.36 37.92
CA ALA A 41 7.97 -47.79 38.17
C ALA A 41 7.91 -48.62 36.87
N VAL A 42 7.07 -48.21 35.91
CA VAL A 42 7.03 -48.84 34.57
C VAL A 42 8.32 -48.59 33.80
N ALA A 43 8.87 -47.38 33.84
CA ALA A 43 10.07 -47.00 33.11
C ALA A 43 11.35 -47.71 33.61
N ASP A 44 11.50 -47.85 34.93
CA ASP A 44 12.64 -48.51 35.56
C ASP A 44 12.60 -50.03 35.37
N ASN A 45 11.38 -50.60 35.38
CA ASN A 45 11.12 -52.02 35.16
C ASN A 45 12.05 -52.97 35.92
N VAL A 46 12.33 -52.67 37.19
CA VAL A 46 13.32 -53.36 38.04
C VAL A 46 13.10 -54.88 38.08
N ASP A 47 11.85 -55.32 38.00
CA ASP A 47 11.46 -56.74 38.05
C ASP A 47 11.22 -57.39 36.67
N ASN A 48 11.50 -56.70 35.56
CA ASN A 48 11.21 -57.15 34.19
C ASN A 48 9.73 -57.56 33.95
N LYS A 49 8.80 -56.88 34.61
CA LYS A 49 7.35 -57.16 34.55
C LYS A 49 6.66 -56.47 33.37
N PHE A 50 7.20 -55.34 32.90
CA PHE A 50 6.59 -54.53 31.86
C PHE A 50 7.20 -54.82 30.48
N THR A 51 6.34 -54.80 29.46
CA THR A 51 6.79 -54.98 28.07
C THR A 51 7.70 -53.83 27.65
N ALA A 52 8.51 -54.03 26.61
CA ALA A 52 9.35 -52.97 26.05
C ALA A 52 8.52 -51.76 25.57
N GLU A 53 7.31 -52.02 25.05
CA GLU A 53 6.38 -50.98 24.60
C GLU A 53 5.84 -50.16 25.78
N GLN A 54 5.44 -50.79 26.88
CA GLN A 54 5.00 -50.11 28.11
C GLN A 54 6.11 -49.28 28.74
N GLN A 55 7.32 -49.84 28.84
CA GLN A 55 8.51 -49.12 29.30
C GLN A 55 8.80 -47.88 28.46
N GLN A 56 8.68 -48.00 27.13
CA GLN A 56 8.92 -46.87 26.24
C GLN A 56 7.84 -45.79 26.40
N ALA A 57 6.56 -46.17 26.45
CA ALA A 57 5.46 -45.22 26.69
C ALA A 57 5.64 -44.48 28.03
N ALA A 58 6.04 -45.17 29.09
CA ALA A 58 6.33 -44.54 30.37
C ALA A 58 7.48 -43.52 30.29
N LYS A 59 8.59 -43.90 29.61
CA LYS A 59 9.74 -43.02 29.36
C LYS A 59 9.37 -41.81 28.49
N ASP A 60 8.48 -42.00 27.53
CA ASP A 60 7.97 -40.96 26.65
C ASP A 60 7.14 -39.92 27.42
N VAL A 61 6.20 -40.35 28.26
CA VAL A 61 5.43 -39.44 29.14
C VAL A 61 6.33 -38.72 30.15
N LEU A 62 7.33 -39.40 30.72
CA LEU A 62 8.28 -38.77 31.64
C LEU A 62 9.23 -37.79 30.94
N GLY A 63 9.58 -38.09 29.69
CA GLY A 63 10.55 -37.33 28.89
C GLY A 63 9.99 -36.09 28.19
N SER A 64 8.66 -35.95 28.10
CA SER A 64 7.98 -34.82 27.46
C SER A 64 6.95 -34.20 28.40
N LEU A 65 7.17 -32.95 28.77
CA LEU A 65 6.21 -32.18 29.55
C LEU A 65 4.93 -31.94 28.74
N ALA A 66 5.06 -31.64 27.44
CA ALA A 66 3.91 -31.39 26.58
C ALA A 66 3.01 -32.63 26.46
N VAL A 67 3.58 -33.81 26.19
CA VAL A 67 2.80 -35.06 26.09
C VAL A 67 2.15 -35.42 27.43
N ARG A 68 2.88 -35.23 28.54
CA ARG A 68 2.30 -35.47 29.87
C ARG A 68 1.12 -34.54 30.15
N SER A 69 1.26 -33.26 29.86
CA SER A 69 0.23 -32.25 30.15
C SER A 69 -1.00 -32.44 29.27
N PHE A 70 -0.81 -32.75 27.99
CA PHE A 70 -1.87 -33.17 27.07
C PHE A 70 -2.66 -34.37 27.61
N LEU A 71 -1.97 -35.38 28.13
CA LEU A 71 -2.61 -36.56 28.72
C LEU A 71 -3.30 -36.27 30.05
N ASP A 72 -2.78 -35.34 30.85
CA ASP A 72 -3.27 -34.95 32.17
C ASP A 72 -4.61 -34.20 32.07
N VAL A 73 -4.73 -33.31 31.09
CA VAL A 73 -5.98 -32.54 30.86
C VAL A 73 -6.87 -33.12 29.76
N GLY A 74 -6.59 -34.33 29.28
CA GLY A 74 -7.21 -34.90 28.08
C GLY A 74 -8.74 -34.99 28.13
N ALA A 75 -9.36 -35.01 29.31
CA ALA A 75 -10.82 -35.00 29.45
C ALA A 75 -11.45 -33.61 29.21
N GLY A 76 -10.65 -32.58 28.98
CA GLY A 76 -11.08 -31.18 28.84
C GLY A 76 -11.64 -30.60 30.14
N LYS A 77 -11.32 -31.20 31.29
CA LYS A 77 -11.80 -30.79 32.62
C LYS A 77 -10.64 -30.81 33.60
N GLY A 78 -10.52 -29.74 34.40
CA GLY A 78 -9.46 -29.61 35.38
C GLY A 78 -8.26 -28.83 34.87
N GLU A 79 -7.22 -28.76 35.70
CA GLU A 79 -5.93 -28.13 35.40
C GLU A 79 -4.87 -29.22 35.38
N VAL A 80 -3.72 -28.95 34.75
CA VAL A 80 -2.54 -29.82 34.82
C VAL A 80 -2.17 -30.04 36.30
N ASP A 81 -2.42 -31.24 36.83
CA ASP A 81 -2.26 -31.60 38.24
C ASP A 81 -1.23 -32.73 38.48
N GLY A 82 -0.70 -33.29 37.41
CA GLY A 82 0.29 -34.35 37.41
C GLY A 82 -0.29 -35.76 37.52
N THR A 83 -1.62 -35.95 37.39
CA THR A 83 -2.28 -37.25 37.48
C THR A 83 -3.15 -37.56 36.27
N ILE A 84 -2.81 -38.62 35.54
CA ILE A 84 -3.54 -39.00 34.32
C ILE A 84 -4.63 -40.02 34.67
N GLY A 85 -5.89 -39.60 34.61
CA GLY A 85 -7.04 -40.47 34.84
C GLY A 85 -7.49 -41.22 33.58
N ARG A 86 -8.37 -42.22 33.77
CA ARG A 86 -8.96 -42.97 32.64
C ARG A 86 -9.77 -42.06 31.70
N GLY A 87 -10.44 -41.07 32.27
CA GLY A 87 -11.17 -40.05 31.51
C GLY A 87 -10.24 -39.23 30.63
N ASP A 88 -9.05 -38.88 31.14
CA ASP A 88 -8.10 -38.05 30.42
C ASP A 88 -7.48 -38.79 29.25
N VAL A 89 -7.09 -40.05 29.44
CA VAL A 89 -6.62 -40.90 28.33
C VAL A 89 -7.70 -41.12 27.26
N THR A 90 -8.96 -41.28 27.68
CA THR A 90 -10.09 -41.44 26.75
C THR A 90 -10.31 -40.16 25.94
N GLY A 91 -10.31 -39.00 26.59
CA GLY A 91 -10.46 -37.71 25.92
C GLY A 91 -9.28 -37.40 25.00
N ALA A 92 -8.05 -37.67 25.42
CA ALA A 92 -6.85 -37.56 24.58
C ALA A 92 -6.95 -38.43 23.31
N MET A 93 -7.47 -39.66 23.42
CA MET A 93 -7.73 -40.53 22.28
C MET A 93 -8.80 -39.97 21.34
N GLU A 94 -9.85 -39.34 21.88
CA GLU A 94 -10.87 -38.65 21.08
C GLU A 94 -10.26 -37.45 20.33
N SER A 95 -9.44 -36.65 20.99
CA SER A 95 -8.74 -35.52 20.39
C SER A 95 -7.81 -35.94 19.25
N ILE A 96 -7.03 -37.01 19.44
CA ILE A 96 -6.21 -37.61 18.38
C ILE A 96 -7.08 -38.03 17.19
N LYS A 97 -8.18 -38.74 17.45
CA LYS A 97 -9.10 -39.21 16.41
C LYS A 97 -9.76 -38.06 15.64
N ASN A 98 -10.02 -36.94 16.31
CA ASN A 98 -10.62 -35.75 15.72
C ASN A 98 -9.60 -34.84 15.02
N GLY A 99 -8.30 -35.17 15.09
CA GLY A 99 -7.23 -34.38 14.48
C GLY A 99 -6.77 -33.17 15.30
N ASN A 100 -7.17 -33.08 16.57
CA ASN A 100 -6.83 -31.96 17.47
C ASN A 100 -5.54 -32.19 18.27
N TYR A 101 -4.86 -33.32 18.07
CA TYR A 101 -3.69 -33.69 18.86
C TYR A 101 -2.67 -32.55 18.96
N THR A 102 -2.29 -31.93 17.84
CA THR A 102 -1.25 -30.90 17.86
C THR A 102 -1.73 -29.62 18.55
N SER A 103 -2.95 -29.15 18.32
CA SER A 103 -3.45 -27.93 18.95
C SER A 103 -3.57 -28.11 20.47
N GLU A 104 -4.10 -29.24 20.94
CA GLU A 104 -4.24 -29.54 22.36
C GLU A 104 -2.91 -29.88 23.05
N LEU A 105 -1.95 -30.47 22.33
CA LEU A 105 -0.58 -30.64 22.79
C LEU A 105 0.10 -29.29 23.03
N LEU A 106 -0.16 -28.31 22.15
CA LEU A 106 0.39 -26.96 22.27
C LEU A 106 -0.32 -26.12 23.32
N ASP A 107 -1.61 -26.34 23.56
CA ASP A 107 -2.45 -25.62 24.55
C ASP A 107 -1.89 -25.71 25.98
N THR A 108 -1.24 -26.82 26.32
CA THR A 108 -0.72 -27.08 27.68
C THR A 108 0.77 -27.41 27.72
N ALA A 109 1.51 -27.05 26.67
CA ALA A 109 2.92 -27.43 26.53
C ALA A 109 3.82 -26.91 27.66
N ALA A 110 3.46 -25.80 28.31
CA ALA A 110 4.19 -25.28 29.47
C ALA A 110 3.93 -26.04 30.78
N GLY A 111 3.02 -27.03 30.78
CA GLY A 111 2.71 -27.87 31.93
C GLY A 111 1.97 -27.16 33.05
N ARG A 112 1.07 -26.26 32.69
CA ARG A 112 0.24 -25.49 33.62
C ARG A 112 -1.06 -25.06 32.93
N GLY A 113 -2.04 -24.64 33.73
CA GLY A 113 -3.32 -24.18 33.22
C GLY A 113 -4.26 -25.33 32.90
N ARG A 114 -5.31 -25.03 32.13
CA ARG A 114 -6.34 -25.96 31.67
C ARG A 114 -6.30 -26.01 30.15
N SER A 115 -6.88 -27.05 29.55
CA SER A 115 -7.15 -26.98 28.12
C SER A 115 -8.30 -25.99 27.87
N ASP A 116 -7.97 -24.79 27.39
CA ASP A 116 -8.93 -23.76 26.98
C ASP A 116 -8.83 -23.41 25.48
N GLY A 117 -7.96 -24.13 24.77
CA GLY A 117 -7.70 -24.00 23.36
C GLY A 117 -6.71 -22.88 23.01
N PHE A 118 -6.08 -22.22 23.98
CA PHE A 118 -5.16 -21.10 23.75
C PHE A 118 -3.71 -21.46 24.11
N ALA A 119 -2.85 -21.59 23.08
CA ALA A 119 -1.42 -21.78 23.28
C ALA A 119 -0.72 -20.46 23.62
N SER A 120 -0.47 -20.21 24.90
CA SER A 120 0.21 -18.99 25.34
C SER A 120 1.64 -18.88 24.82
N LYS A 121 2.24 -17.70 24.94
CA LYS A 121 3.66 -17.49 24.63
C LYS A 121 4.58 -18.49 25.33
N ASP A 122 4.27 -18.81 26.60
CA ASP A 122 5.08 -19.75 27.38
C ASP A 122 4.89 -21.19 26.89
N ASP A 123 3.68 -21.54 26.42
CA ASP A 123 3.43 -22.84 25.78
C ASP A 123 4.21 -22.99 24.48
N VAL A 124 4.21 -21.96 23.63
CA VAL A 124 5.00 -21.96 22.40
C VAL A 124 6.50 -22.10 22.69
N ILE A 125 7.02 -21.43 23.73
CA ILE A 125 8.43 -21.55 24.15
C ILE A 125 8.72 -22.97 24.67
N ALA A 126 7.83 -23.54 25.48
CA ALA A 126 7.98 -24.89 25.99
C ALA A 126 7.95 -25.92 24.85
N ALA A 127 6.98 -25.80 23.94
CA ALA A 127 6.81 -26.68 22.80
C ALA A 127 8.05 -26.73 21.88
N LEU A 128 8.72 -25.60 21.66
CA LEU A 128 9.94 -25.55 20.84
C LEU A 128 11.08 -26.40 21.43
N ASN A 129 11.14 -26.53 22.75
CA ASN A 129 12.19 -27.27 23.45
C ASN A 129 11.77 -28.72 23.79
N ASP A 130 10.48 -29.04 23.73
CA ASP A 130 9.96 -30.33 24.20
C ASP A 130 10.17 -31.47 23.19
N PRO A 131 10.75 -32.62 23.58
CA PRO A 131 11.04 -33.73 22.66
C PRO A 131 9.82 -34.53 22.16
N GLY A 132 8.63 -34.32 22.75
CA GLY A 132 7.35 -34.89 22.32
C GLY A 132 6.56 -34.02 21.36
N VAL A 133 7.01 -32.79 21.10
CA VAL A 133 6.48 -31.97 20.02
C VAL A 133 7.16 -32.33 18.70
N PRO A 134 6.40 -32.69 17.65
CA PRO A 134 6.98 -33.07 16.35
C PRO A 134 7.84 -31.95 15.76
N GLN A 135 8.96 -32.29 15.09
CA GLN A 135 9.87 -31.30 14.53
C GLN A 135 9.18 -30.37 13.53
N GLN A 136 8.28 -30.90 12.70
CA GLN A 136 7.51 -30.08 11.76
C GLN A 136 6.70 -28.98 12.45
N VAL A 137 6.13 -29.29 13.62
CA VAL A 137 5.37 -28.31 14.43
C VAL A 137 6.32 -27.23 14.94
N LYS A 138 7.50 -27.63 15.42
CA LYS A 138 8.52 -26.68 15.90
C LYS A 138 8.99 -25.74 14.79
N ASP A 139 9.27 -26.27 13.61
CA ASP A 139 9.72 -25.49 12.47
C ASP A 139 8.64 -24.48 12.04
N THR A 140 7.37 -24.91 12.00
CA THR A 140 6.25 -24.02 11.71
C THR A 140 6.07 -22.94 12.76
N LEU A 141 6.21 -23.27 14.05
CA LEU A 141 6.20 -22.26 15.12
C LEU A 141 7.36 -21.27 14.96
N GLN A 142 8.54 -21.71 14.53
CA GLN A 142 9.66 -20.82 14.24
C GLN A 142 9.38 -19.91 13.03
N LEU A 143 8.82 -20.46 11.95
CA LEU A 143 8.36 -19.68 10.80
C LEU A 143 7.36 -18.60 11.23
N ALA A 144 6.29 -19.01 11.92
CA ALA A 144 5.22 -18.11 12.33
C ALA A 144 5.69 -16.98 13.26
N ARG A 145 6.74 -17.22 14.07
CA ARG A 145 7.36 -16.20 14.94
C ARG A 145 8.36 -15.28 14.25
N THR A 146 8.65 -15.51 12.97
CA THR A 146 9.59 -14.67 12.23
C THR A 146 8.98 -13.28 12.05
N GLY A 147 9.71 -12.25 12.50
CA GLY A 147 9.32 -10.83 12.37
C GLY A 147 8.36 -10.31 13.44
N ASP A 148 7.44 -11.14 13.93
CA ASP A 148 6.52 -10.78 15.04
C ASP A 148 6.36 -11.97 16.01
N PRO A 149 6.76 -11.82 17.29
CA PRO A 149 6.56 -12.83 18.32
C PRO A 149 5.16 -12.78 18.99
N GLY A 150 4.20 -12.04 18.42
CA GLY A 150 2.83 -11.87 18.92
C GLY A 150 2.02 -13.16 19.09
N GLU A 151 0.74 -13.03 19.46
CA GLU A 151 -0.13 -14.17 19.77
C GLU A 151 -0.43 -15.01 18.51
N LEU A 152 0.15 -16.21 18.44
CA LEU A 152 -0.09 -17.20 17.39
C LEU A 152 -1.39 -18.01 17.59
N ASN A 153 -2.24 -17.58 18.51
CA ASN A 153 -3.40 -18.33 18.98
C ASN A 153 -4.35 -18.71 17.84
N ASP A 154 -4.74 -17.73 17.02
CA ASP A 154 -5.69 -17.96 15.93
C ASP A 154 -5.09 -18.83 14.81
N LEU A 155 -3.77 -18.70 14.59
CA LEU A 155 -3.05 -19.55 13.64
C LEU A 155 -2.99 -20.99 14.12
N ILE A 156 -2.56 -21.23 15.37
CA ILE A 156 -2.39 -22.57 15.95
C ILE A 156 -3.73 -23.32 16.01
N LYS A 157 -4.82 -22.64 16.37
CA LYS A 157 -6.17 -23.21 16.38
C LYS A 157 -6.63 -23.66 14.99
N GLY A 158 -6.26 -22.94 13.94
CA GLY A 158 -6.67 -23.21 12.57
C GLY A 158 -5.78 -24.19 11.81
N LEU A 159 -4.56 -24.43 12.30
CA LEU A 159 -3.54 -25.16 11.55
C LEU A 159 -3.81 -26.67 11.50
N LYS A 160 -3.73 -27.23 10.30
CA LYS A 160 -3.89 -28.66 10.02
C LYS A 160 -2.53 -29.32 9.77
N GLU A 161 -2.51 -30.65 9.74
CA GLU A 161 -1.29 -31.44 9.52
C GLU A 161 -0.54 -31.07 8.23
N ASP A 162 -1.27 -30.86 7.14
CA ASP A 162 -0.72 -30.40 5.86
C ASP A 162 -0.14 -28.98 5.93
N GLY A 163 -0.76 -28.08 6.69
CA GLY A 163 -0.23 -26.76 7.01
C GLY A 163 1.07 -26.81 7.81
N TYR A 164 1.16 -27.68 8.84
CA TYR A 164 2.40 -27.89 9.60
C TYR A 164 3.51 -28.42 8.68
N LYS A 165 3.20 -29.38 7.83
CA LYS A 165 4.16 -29.91 6.87
C LYS A 165 4.66 -28.84 5.90
N ALA A 166 3.76 -28.08 5.27
CA ALA A 166 4.13 -27.04 4.32
C ALA A 166 4.96 -25.92 5.00
N GLY A 167 4.59 -25.50 6.20
CA GLY A 167 5.34 -24.51 6.98
C GLY A 167 6.75 -24.99 7.32
N SER A 168 6.91 -26.24 7.76
CA SER A 168 8.23 -26.84 8.02
C SER A 168 9.07 -26.95 6.74
N GLU A 169 8.48 -27.35 5.61
CA GLU A 169 9.18 -27.41 4.32
C GLU A 169 9.66 -26.03 3.86
N LEU A 170 8.83 -25.00 4.01
CA LEU A 170 9.18 -23.61 3.70
C LEU A 170 10.35 -23.14 4.59
N TYR A 171 10.19 -23.25 5.91
CA TYR A 171 11.17 -22.80 6.90
C TYR A 171 12.55 -23.46 6.70
N ASN A 172 12.56 -24.74 6.35
CA ASN A 172 13.79 -25.49 6.19
C ASN A 172 14.45 -25.34 4.82
N SER A 173 13.76 -24.79 3.83
CA SER A 173 14.29 -24.62 2.48
C SER A 173 15.54 -23.74 2.45
N ALA A 174 16.47 -24.05 1.53
CA ALA A 174 17.69 -23.27 1.38
C ALA A 174 17.37 -21.85 0.88
N GLU A 175 16.35 -21.73 0.04
CA GLU A 175 15.89 -20.50 -0.57
C GLU A 175 15.31 -19.56 0.48
N PHE A 176 14.42 -20.04 1.37
CA PHE A 176 13.91 -19.23 2.48
C PHE A 176 15.05 -18.80 3.41
N LYS A 177 15.98 -19.70 3.74
CA LYS A 177 17.15 -19.37 4.58
C LYS A 177 18.05 -18.29 3.95
N ALA A 178 18.10 -18.22 2.62
CA ALA A 178 18.87 -17.24 1.87
C ALA A 178 18.18 -15.87 1.71
N LEU A 179 16.88 -15.78 2.00
CA LEU A 179 16.15 -14.50 1.98
C LEU A 179 16.72 -13.51 3.01
N SER A 180 16.56 -12.22 2.72
CA SER A 180 16.86 -11.14 3.67
C SER A 180 15.96 -11.24 4.91
N PRO A 181 16.32 -10.62 6.05
CA PRO A 181 15.46 -10.61 7.23
C PRO A 181 14.04 -10.10 6.96
N GLU A 182 13.90 -9.04 6.15
CA GLU A 182 12.58 -8.46 5.84
C GLU A 182 11.78 -9.35 4.89
N ASP A 183 12.42 -9.97 3.90
CA ASP A 183 11.76 -10.93 3.02
C ASP A 183 11.28 -12.19 3.77
N LYS A 184 12.04 -12.62 4.80
CA LYS A 184 11.61 -13.72 5.68
C LYS A 184 10.42 -13.32 6.53
N LYS A 185 10.39 -12.09 7.03
CA LYS A 185 9.24 -11.53 7.76
C LYS A 185 8.01 -11.52 6.86
N LEU A 186 8.11 -11.00 5.65
CA LEU A 186 7.02 -10.97 4.68
C LEU A 186 6.52 -12.38 4.32
N ALA A 187 7.41 -13.33 4.06
CA ALA A 187 7.05 -14.73 3.82
C ALA A 187 6.33 -15.37 5.03
N ALA A 188 6.71 -15.00 6.25
CA ALA A 188 6.03 -15.44 7.46
C ALA A 188 4.67 -14.75 7.67
N GLU A 189 4.52 -13.48 7.30
CA GLU A 189 3.24 -12.75 7.27
C GLU A 189 2.26 -13.46 6.35
N VAL A 190 2.65 -13.75 5.11
CA VAL A 190 1.85 -14.53 4.16
C VAL A 190 1.37 -15.86 4.75
N PHE A 191 2.25 -16.58 5.45
CA PHE A 191 1.88 -17.82 6.13
C PHE A 191 0.82 -17.61 7.22
N ARG A 192 0.96 -16.54 8.01
CA ARG A 192 0.02 -16.18 9.07
C ARG A 192 -1.33 -15.73 8.53
N ASP A 193 -1.33 -14.85 7.53
CA ASP A 193 -2.55 -14.27 6.95
C ASP A 193 -3.37 -15.33 6.18
N ALA A 194 -2.67 -16.27 5.54
CA ALA A 194 -3.28 -17.46 4.96
C ALA A 194 -3.73 -18.49 6.02
N LYS A 195 -3.58 -18.21 7.31
CA LYS A 195 -3.90 -19.11 8.44
C LYS A 195 -3.24 -20.48 8.31
N GLY A 196 -2.02 -20.52 7.78
CA GLY A 196 -1.27 -21.74 7.55
C GLY A 196 -1.80 -22.63 6.43
N ASP A 197 -2.57 -22.09 5.48
CA ASP A 197 -3.05 -22.81 4.31
C ASP A 197 -1.88 -23.46 3.54
N ALA A 198 -1.95 -24.78 3.38
CA ALA A 198 -0.89 -25.55 2.75
C ALA A 198 -0.72 -25.19 1.27
N GLY A 199 -1.80 -24.87 0.56
CA GLY A 199 -1.76 -24.47 -0.86
C GLY A 199 -0.95 -23.19 -1.05
N THR A 200 -1.33 -22.14 -0.34
CA THR A 200 -0.66 -20.82 -0.34
C THR A 200 0.81 -20.94 0.07
N THR A 201 1.11 -21.72 1.11
CA THR A 201 2.48 -21.94 1.59
C THR A 201 3.34 -22.66 0.55
N ASN A 202 2.77 -23.65 -0.14
CA ASN A 202 3.47 -24.38 -1.20
C ASN A 202 3.69 -23.53 -2.45
N ASP A 203 2.74 -22.65 -2.79
CA ASP A 203 2.89 -21.70 -3.91
C ASP A 203 3.99 -20.67 -3.60
N LEU A 204 4.08 -20.19 -2.36
CA LEU A 204 5.19 -19.34 -1.92
C LEU A 204 6.53 -20.07 -2.03
N LEU A 205 6.60 -21.31 -1.52
CA LEU A 205 7.80 -22.15 -1.63
C LEU A 205 8.21 -22.38 -3.08
N LYS A 206 7.23 -22.59 -3.97
CA LYS A 206 7.45 -22.75 -5.41
C LYS A 206 7.99 -21.46 -6.03
N GLN A 207 7.43 -20.31 -5.68
CA GLN A 207 7.91 -19.00 -6.16
C GLN A 207 9.36 -18.75 -5.75
N ILE A 208 9.71 -18.93 -4.47
CA ILE A 208 11.08 -18.69 -4.02
C ILE A 208 12.08 -19.71 -4.58
N LYS A 209 11.64 -20.90 -4.98
CA LYS A 209 12.48 -21.89 -5.68
C LYS A 209 12.62 -21.63 -7.18
N ASP A 210 11.79 -20.77 -7.75
CA ASP A 210 11.78 -20.55 -9.19
C ASP A 210 13.10 -19.92 -9.65
N PRO A 211 13.79 -20.47 -10.68
CA PRO A 211 15.02 -19.90 -11.20
C PRO A 211 14.89 -18.44 -11.65
N SER A 212 13.72 -18.05 -12.18
CA SER A 212 13.45 -16.67 -12.57
C SER A 212 13.38 -15.73 -11.38
N PHE A 213 12.78 -16.17 -10.26
CA PHE A 213 12.83 -15.44 -8.99
C PHE A 213 14.27 -15.35 -8.48
N GLN A 214 15.01 -16.46 -8.53
CA GLN A 214 16.40 -16.50 -8.05
C GLN A 214 17.34 -15.58 -8.83
N ALA A 215 17.06 -15.34 -10.11
CA ALA A 215 17.82 -14.43 -10.97
C ALA A 215 17.55 -12.93 -10.70
N LEU A 216 16.51 -12.59 -9.93
CA LEU A 216 16.19 -11.20 -9.60
C LEU A 216 17.21 -10.55 -8.67
N THR A 217 17.33 -9.22 -8.75
CA THR A 217 18.04 -8.43 -7.74
C THR A 217 17.29 -8.45 -6.41
N ALA A 218 17.96 -8.12 -5.30
CA ALA A 218 17.30 -8.13 -3.98
C ALA A 218 16.02 -7.25 -3.92
N PRO A 219 16.01 -5.99 -4.41
CA PRO A 219 14.78 -5.19 -4.43
C PRO A 219 13.65 -5.81 -5.26
N GLN A 220 14.00 -6.47 -6.38
CA GLN A 220 13.01 -7.15 -7.22
C GLN A 220 12.46 -8.43 -6.57
N LYS A 221 13.28 -9.15 -5.78
CA LYS A 221 12.83 -10.29 -4.97
C LYS A 221 11.82 -9.84 -3.92
N SER A 222 12.13 -8.77 -3.17
CA SER A 222 11.21 -8.19 -2.19
C SER A 222 9.90 -7.76 -2.85
N ALA A 223 9.96 -7.03 -3.98
CA ALA A 223 8.77 -6.64 -4.73
C ALA A 223 7.92 -7.83 -5.20
N LYS A 224 8.56 -8.96 -5.57
CA LYS A 224 7.83 -10.17 -5.96
C LYS A 224 7.22 -10.92 -4.78
N LEU A 225 7.85 -10.90 -3.62
CA LEU A 225 7.23 -11.42 -2.39
C LEU A 225 6.05 -10.56 -1.95
N GLU A 226 6.16 -9.24 -2.09
CA GLU A 226 5.08 -8.31 -1.79
C GLU A 226 3.90 -8.48 -2.75
N GLU A 227 4.17 -8.68 -4.04
CA GLU A 227 3.17 -9.05 -5.04
C GLU A 227 2.47 -10.38 -4.68
N PHE A 228 3.20 -11.35 -4.15
CA PHE A 228 2.63 -12.59 -3.67
C PHE A 228 1.72 -12.36 -2.45
N ALA A 229 2.18 -11.57 -1.47
CA ALA A 229 1.41 -11.24 -0.28
C ALA A 229 0.10 -10.52 -0.64
N LEU A 230 0.20 -9.45 -1.44
CA LEU A 230 -0.93 -8.70 -1.98
C LEU A 230 -1.97 -9.62 -2.63
N THR A 231 -1.56 -10.48 -3.56
CA THR A 231 -2.50 -11.35 -4.32
C THR A 231 -3.09 -12.50 -3.49
N HIS A 232 -2.57 -12.76 -2.30
CA HIS A 232 -3.07 -13.78 -1.38
C HIS A 232 -3.76 -13.20 -0.14
N SER A 233 -3.72 -11.87 0.06
CA SER A 233 -4.43 -11.14 1.12
C SER A 233 -5.94 -11.36 1.08
N ALA A 234 -6.60 -11.15 2.22
CA ALA A 234 -8.05 -11.27 2.32
C ALA A 234 -8.75 -10.14 1.55
N GLU A 235 -8.17 -8.95 1.62
CA GLU A 235 -8.58 -7.70 1.00
C GLU A 235 -8.63 -7.86 -0.52
N PHE A 236 -7.56 -8.38 -1.13
CA PHE A 236 -7.52 -8.66 -2.56
C PHE A 236 -8.57 -9.69 -2.97
N LYS A 237 -8.69 -10.79 -2.21
CA LYS A 237 -9.67 -11.86 -2.48
C LYS A 237 -11.11 -11.38 -2.33
N ALA A 238 -11.36 -10.36 -1.50
CA ALA A 238 -12.68 -9.77 -1.30
C ALA A 238 -13.10 -8.82 -2.44
N LEU A 239 -12.15 -8.33 -3.25
CA LEU A 239 -12.45 -7.48 -4.39
C LEU A 239 -13.20 -8.25 -5.50
N PRO A 240 -14.06 -7.58 -6.29
CA PRO A 240 -14.60 -8.14 -7.52
C PRO A 240 -13.51 -8.55 -8.50
N ALA A 241 -13.78 -9.55 -9.35
CA ALA A 241 -12.80 -10.05 -10.32
C ALA A 241 -12.26 -8.98 -11.28
N ALA A 242 -13.08 -7.97 -11.63
CA ALA A 242 -12.64 -6.84 -12.45
C ALA A 242 -11.58 -5.98 -11.74
N ASP A 243 -11.72 -5.77 -10.43
CA ASP A 243 -10.81 -4.97 -9.61
C ASP A 243 -9.52 -5.74 -9.28
N GLN A 244 -9.63 -7.05 -9.02
CA GLN A 244 -8.47 -7.94 -8.96
C GLN A 244 -7.69 -7.88 -10.29
N LYS A 245 -8.39 -7.84 -11.42
CA LYS A 245 -7.78 -7.69 -12.74
C LYS A 245 -7.07 -6.34 -12.88
N ASN A 246 -7.66 -5.25 -12.38
CA ASN A 246 -7.00 -3.94 -12.41
C ASN A 246 -5.67 -3.94 -11.63
N ILE A 247 -5.62 -4.52 -10.44
CA ILE A 247 -4.40 -4.65 -9.65
C ILE A 247 -3.34 -5.49 -10.39
N THR A 248 -3.74 -6.65 -10.90
CA THR A 248 -2.82 -7.54 -11.64
C THR A 248 -2.32 -6.94 -12.96
N ASP A 249 -3.17 -6.19 -13.67
CA ASP A 249 -2.77 -5.43 -14.86
C ASP A 249 -1.79 -4.30 -14.47
N ALA A 250 -2.01 -3.60 -13.35
CA ALA A 250 -1.10 -2.58 -12.84
C ALA A 250 0.29 -3.17 -12.52
N LEU A 251 0.32 -4.29 -11.80
CA LEU A 251 1.53 -5.03 -11.49
C LEU A 251 2.27 -5.49 -12.75
N ALA A 252 1.56 -5.90 -13.80
CA ALA A 252 2.15 -6.31 -15.07
C ALA A 252 2.65 -5.12 -15.91
N GLY A 253 1.99 -3.96 -15.80
CA GLY A 253 2.31 -2.74 -16.55
C GLY A 253 3.44 -1.90 -15.94
N ARG A 254 3.91 -2.22 -14.73
CA ARG A 254 4.91 -1.42 -14.01
C ARG A 254 6.28 -1.40 -14.68
N LYS A 255 7.02 -0.31 -14.50
CA LYS A 255 8.44 -0.24 -14.87
C LYS A 255 9.22 -1.26 -14.02
N SER A 256 10.17 -1.98 -14.61
CA SER A 256 10.95 -3.02 -13.89
C SER A 256 11.82 -2.48 -12.74
N THR A 257 12.06 -1.17 -12.73
CA THR A 257 12.75 -0.43 -11.67
C THR A 257 11.83 -0.01 -10.53
N ASP A 258 10.51 0.00 -10.75
CA ASP A 258 9.53 0.31 -9.71
C ASP A 258 9.25 -0.94 -8.88
N THR A 259 10.04 -1.05 -7.80
CA THR A 259 9.93 -2.15 -6.83
C THR A 259 9.00 -1.82 -5.67
N ALA A 260 8.49 -0.59 -5.58
CA ALA A 260 7.61 -0.14 -4.52
C ALA A 260 6.12 -0.32 -4.85
N LEU A 261 5.74 -0.41 -6.14
CA LEU A 261 4.33 -0.50 -6.55
C LEU A 261 3.55 -1.64 -5.87
N PRO A 262 4.07 -2.87 -5.72
CA PRO A 262 3.32 -3.94 -5.05
C PRO A 262 2.96 -3.58 -3.61
N LYS A 263 3.89 -2.95 -2.88
CA LYS A 263 3.63 -2.48 -1.52
C LYS A 263 2.60 -1.37 -1.49
N ALA A 264 2.74 -0.36 -2.37
CA ALA A 264 1.78 0.73 -2.46
C ALA A 264 0.35 0.25 -2.77
N LEU A 265 0.21 -0.76 -3.64
CA LEU A 265 -1.08 -1.38 -3.94
C LEU A 265 -1.63 -2.18 -2.74
N HIS A 266 -0.75 -2.83 -1.99
CA HIS A 266 -1.11 -3.54 -0.77
C HIS A 266 -1.63 -2.59 0.30
N ASP A 267 -0.86 -1.56 0.61
CA ASP A 267 -1.22 -0.51 1.56
C ASP A 267 -2.55 0.16 1.15
N LEU A 268 -2.73 0.47 -0.14
CA LEU A 268 -3.96 1.06 -0.66
C LEU A 268 -5.20 0.21 -0.41
N ILE A 269 -5.15 -1.12 -0.59
CA ILE A 269 -6.35 -1.96 -0.42
C ILE A 269 -6.62 -2.34 1.04
N GLU A 270 -5.60 -2.29 1.90
CA GLU A 270 -5.73 -2.41 3.35
C GLU A 270 -6.20 -1.10 4.01
N ASP A 271 -6.01 0.04 3.34
CA ASP A 271 -6.41 1.34 3.85
C ASP A 271 -7.92 1.39 4.17
N LYS A 272 -8.22 1.94 5.34
CA LYS A 272 -9.58 2.01 5.86
C LYS A 272 -10.47 2.88 4.98
N LYS A 273 -9.99 4.02 4.49
CA LYS A 273 -10.77 4.92 3.63
C LYS A 273 -11.08 4.22 2.31
N PHE A 274 -10.13 3.50 1.72
CA PHE A 274 -10.40 2.66 0.56
C PHE A 274 -11.49 1.61 0.85
N SER A 275 -11.43 0.93 1.99
CA SER A 275 -12.41 -0.09 2.37
C SER A 275 -13.85 0.47 2.51
N GLU A 276 -13.99 1.74 2.92
CA GLU A 276 -15.26 2.44 3.13
C GLU A 276 -15.87 2.98 1.83
N LEU A 277 -15.10 3.07 0.74
CA LEU A 277 -15.58 3.52 -0.56
C LEU A 277 -16.69 2.62 -1.12
N SER A 278 -17.55 3.23 -1.95
CA SER A 278 -18.51 2.49 -2.76
C SER A 278 -17.79 1.56 -3.75
N ALA A 279 -18.48 0.53 -4.25
CA ALA A 279 -17.90 -0.37 -5.24
C ALA A 279 -17.45 0.37 -6.53
N GLY A 280 -18.21 1.38 -6.96
CA GLY A 280 -17.86 2.19 -8.13
C GLY A 280 -16.59 3.01 -7.91
N ASP A 281 -16.45 3.61 -6.72
CA ASP A 281 -15.27 4.43 -6.39
C ASP A 281 -14.02 3.56 -6.21
N LYS A 282 -14.15 2.36 -5.61
CA LYS A 282 -13.06 1.36 -5.58
C LYS A 282 -12.57 1.02 -6.99
N THR A 283 -13.51 0.75 -7.90
CA THR A 283 -13.17 0.51 -9.30
C THR A 283 -12.51 1.73 -9.95
N ALA A 284 -12.93 2.96 -9.63
CA ALA A 284 -12.29 4.18 -10.14
C ALA A 284 -10.83 4.29 -9.70
N VAL A 285 -10.55 4.14 -8.40
CA VAL A 285 -9.19 4.15 -7.84
C VAL A 285 -8.32 3.09 -8.50
N LEU A 286 -8.77 1.84 -8.52
CA LEU A 286 -7.99 0.72 -9.06
C LEU A 286 -7.82 0.80 -10.58
N SER A 287 -8.78 1.39 -11.30
CA SER A 287 -8.64 1.65 -12.74
C SER A 287 -7.52 2.65 -13.00
N GLN A 288 -7.37 3.69 -12.16
CA GLN A 288 -6.26 4.63 -12.30
C GLN A 288 -4.91 4.00 -11.92
N ALA A 289 -4.86 3.12 -10.91
CA ALA A 289 -3.64 2.34 -10.62
C ALA A 289 -3.21 1.47 -11.82
N LYS A 290 -4.16 0.88 -12.54
CA LYS A 290 -3.91 0.16 -13.80
C LYS A 290 -3.46 1.10 -14.91
N ASN A 291 -4.13 2.24 -15.07
CA ASN A 291 -3.84 3.19 -16.14
C ASN A 291 -2.47 3.85 -15.94
N TYR A 292 -2.05 4.07 -14.71
CA TYR A 292 -0.80 4.72 -14.32
C TYR A 292 -0.04 3.83 -13.34
N PRO A 293 0.58 2.73 -13.80
CA PRO A 293 1.21 1.72 -12.94
C PRO A 293 2.56 2.20 -12.40
N ASP A 294 2.51 3.13 -11.44
CA ASP A 294 3.65 3.74 -10.77
C ASP A 294 3.34 3.89 -9.27
N SER A 295 4.29 3.55 -8.40
CA SER A 295 4.14 3.63 -6.96
C SER A 295 3.83 5.05 -6.47
N ARG A 296 4.34 6.09 -7.14
CA ARG A 296 4.01 7.49 -6.79
C ARG A 296 2.54 7.78 -7.05
N SER A 297 2.01 7.34 -8.19
CA SER A 297 0.59 7.49 -8.53
C SER A 297 -0.30 6.80 -7.50
N VAL A 298 0.01 5.56 -7.11
CA VAL A 298 -0.76 4.83 -6.10
C VAL A 298 -0.68 5.50 -4.72
N SER A 299 0.52 5.91 -4.29
CA SER A 299 0.71 6.58 -2.99
C SER A 299 -0.01 7.93 -2.93
N ASN A 300 -0.01 8.70 -4.02
CA ASN A 300 -0.73 9.97 -4.06
C ASN A 300 -2.26 9.77 -4.11
N MET A 301 -2.76 8.72 -4.77
CA MET A 301 -4.18 8.37 -4.67
C MET A 301 -4.57 7.98 -3.24
N GLU A 302 -3.76 7.20 -2.53
CA GLU A 302 -3.98 6.88 -1.12
C GLU A 302 -4.08 8.15 -0.27
N ARG A 303 -3.20 9.14 -0.50
CA ARG A 303 -3.27 10.47 0.15
C ARG A 303 -4.55 11.21 -0.21
N THR A 304 -4.99 11.17 -1.47
CA THR A 304 -6.28 11.76 -1.90
C THR A 304 -7.45 11.16 -1.13
N LEU A 305 -7.45 9.85 -0.86
CA LEU A 305 -8.52 9.21 -0.08
C LEU A 305 -8.65 9.75 1.35
N GLN A 306 -7.59 10.35 1.90
CA GLN A 306 -7.62 10.92 3.24
C GLN A 306 -8.24 12.33 3.29
N LYS A 307 -8.48 12.98 2.14
CA LYS A 307 -8.93 14.37 2.09
C LYS A 307 -10.45 14.50 2.13
N GLU A 308 -10.95 15.42 2.96
CA GLU A 308 -12.40 15.66 3.12
C GLU A 308 -13.04 16.14 1.83
N TRP A 309 -12.44 17.13 1.13
CA TRP A 309 -12.91 17.61 -0.16
C TRP A 309 -13.11 16.46 -1.17
N PHE A 310 -12.23 15.46 -1.18
CA PHE A 310 -12.36 14.31 -2.07
C PHE A 310 -13.50 13.39 -1.63
N GLN A 311 -13.70 13.20 -0.33
CA GLN A 311 -14.77 12.36 0.19
C GLN A 311 -16.15 12.94 -0.12
N ASP A 312 -16.27 14.27 -0.12
CA ASP A 312 -17.50 15.01 -0.36
C ASP A 312 -17.87 15.15 -1.84
N GLN A 313 -16.91 14.94 -2.76
CA GLN A 313 -17.16 14.92 -4.21
C GLN A 313 -18.14 13.82 -4.63
N ASP A 314 -18.89 14.10 -5.69
CA ASP A 314 -19.69 13.09 -6.38
C ASP A 314 -18.81 12.07 -7.13
N ALA A 315 -19.42 10.99 -7.62
CA ALA A 315 -18.68 9.91 -8.28
C ALA A 315 -17.93 10.36 -9.55
N GLY A 316 -18.47 11.33 -10.29
CA GLY A 316 -17.83 11.83 -11.51
C GLY A 316 -16.60 12.68 -11.17
N ASP A 317 -16.71 13.52 -10.16
CA ASP A 317 -15.60 14.37 -9.72
C ASP A 317 -14.51 13.58 -9.02
N LYS A 318 -14.87 12.54 -8.25
CA LYS A 318 -13.90 11.57 -7.75
C LYS A 318 -13.08 10.93 -8.88
N GLN A 319 -13.74 10.55 -9.98
CA GLN A 319 -13.03 9.99 -11.15
C GLN A 319 -12.07 11.01 -11.78
N ARG A 320 -12.47 12.27 -11.91
CA ARG A 320 -11.61 13.33 -12.47
C ARG A 320 -10.42 13.64 -11.56
N SER A 321 -10.66 13.79 -10.25
CA SER A 321 -9.63 14.04 -9.24
C SER A 321 -8.60 12.90 -9.19
N LEU A 322 -9.05 11.63 -9.14
CA LEU A 322 -8.15 10.48 -9.18
C LEU A 322 -7.34 10.42 -10.48
N LYS A 323 -7.96 10.75 -11.61
CA LYS A 323 -7.31 10.78 -12.92
C LYS A 323 -6.23 11.86 -12.99
N LEU A 324 -6.54 13.08 -12.53
CA LEU A 324 -5.59 14.19 -12.42
C LEU A 324 -4.39 13.80 -11.56
N VAL A 325 -4.64 13.31 -10.34
CA VAL A 325 -3.58 12.94 -9.39
C VAL A 325 -2.72 11.82 -9.95
N ALA A 326 -3.32 10.76 -10.49
CA ALA A 326 -2.58 9.61 -11.01
C ALA A 326 -1.74 9.99 -12.25
N HIS A 327 -2.28 10.82 -13.13
CA HIS A 327 -1.60 11.30 -14.34
C HIS A 327 -0.41 12.20 -14.00
N LEU A 328 -0.63 13.26 -13.21
CA LEU A 328 0.45 14.17 -12.80
C LEU A 328 1.56 13.43 -12.03
N SER A 329 1.19 12.46 -11.18
CA SER A 329 2.17 11.64 -10.46
C SER A 329 3.10 10.83 -11.38
N GLN A 330 2.66 10.51 -12.61
CA GLN A 330 3.45 9.77 -13.61
C GLN A 330 3.94 10.66 -14.78
N HIS A 331 3.64 11.96 -14.78
CA HIS A 331 4.05 12.90 -15.84
C HIS A 331 5.55 13.22 -15.74
N ASP A 332 6.40 12.29 -16.18
CA ASP A 332 7.85 12.40 -16.13
C ASP A 332 8.42 13.35 -17.22
N SER A 333 7.61 13.75 -18.21
CA SER A 333 7.99 14.77 -19.20
C SER A 333 7.88 16.21 -18.70
N GLY A 334 7.12 16.43 -17.63
CA GLY A 334 6.97 17.72 -16.97
C GLY A 334 8.04 18.01 -15.92
N ASP A 335 8.07 19.24 -15.41
CA ASP A 335 8.97 19.62 -14.32
C ASP A 335 8.48 18.99 -13.01
N ARG A 336 9.26 18.04 -12.50
CA ARG A 336 8.86 17.26 -11.32
C ARG A 336 8.78 18.09 -10.05
N ALA A 337 9.61 19.12 -9.88
CA ALA A 337 9.56 19.94 -8.68
C ALA A 337 8.22 20.68 -8.61
N ILE A 338 7.82 21.32 -9.71
CA ILE A 338 6.55 22.04 -9.83
C ILE A 338 5.37 21.10 -9.65
N ILE A 339 5.37 19.96 -10.34
CA ILE A 339 4.26 18.99 -10.26
C ILE A 339 4.12 18.45 -8.84
N ASP A 340 5.22 18.04 -8.21
CA ASP A 340 5.19 17.46 -6.87
C ASP A 340 4.74 18.51 -5.84
N ASN A 341 5.21 19.75 -5.95
CA ASN A 341 4.75 20.85 -5.11
C ASN A 341 3.27 21.16 -5.32
N THR A 342 2.83 21.24 -6.58
CA THR A 342 1.42 21.44 -6.95
C THR A 342 0.52 20.38 -6.33
N LEU A 343 0.87 19.09 -6.47
CA LEU A 343 0.13 18.01 -5.82
C LEU A 343 0.18 18.11 -4.30
N ASN A 344 1.33 18.45 -3.72
CA ASN A 344 1.47 18.59 -2.27
C ASN A 344 0.64 19.74 -1.68
N ARG A 345 0.28 20.77 -2.46
CA ARG A 345 -0.70 21.79 -2.03
C ARG A 345 -2.05 21.18 -1.69
N PHE A 346 -2.47 20.13 -2.39
CA PHE A 346 -3.76 19.46 -2.13
C PHE A 346 -3.64 18.16 -1.36
N LEU A 347 -2.47 17.51 -1.31
CA LEU A 347 -2.33 16.15 -0.79
C LEU A 347 -1.51 16.06 0.51
N SER A 348 -0.89 17.15 0.97
CA SER A 348 -0.17 17.12 2.26
C SER A 348 -1.18 16.96 3.41
N PRO A 349 -0.87 16.20 4.48
CA PRO A 349 -1.85 15.90 5.53
C PRO A 349 -2.46 17.14 6.19
N ASP A 350 -1.71 18.22 6.24
CA ASP A 350 -2.05 19.50 6.87
C ASP A 350 -2.54 20.57 5.89
N SER A 351 -2.64 20.28 4.60
CA SER A 351 -3.10 21.29 3.64
C SER A 351 -4.62 21.48 3.69
N ASP A 352 -5.00 22.75 3.63
CA ASP A 352 -6.35 23.33 3.60
C ASP A 352 -6.89 23.54 2.18
N TYR A 353 -6.03 23.46 1.16
CA TYR A 353 -6.45 23.64 -0.22
C TYR A 353 -7.40 22.54 -0.70
N GLU A 354 -8.37 22.96 -1.52
CA GLU A 354 -9.42 22.10 -2.05
C GLU A 354 -9.40 22.04 -3.58
N LEU A 355 -9.84 20.91 -4.13
CA LEU A 355 -10.01 20.72 -5.56
C LEU A 355 -11.50 20.52 -5.87
N GLU A 356 -12.03 21.35 -6.76
CA GLU A 356 -13.40 21.32 -7.22
C GLU A 356 -13.48 21.17 -8.75
N TRP A 357 -14.66 20.74 -9.22
CA TRP A 357 -14.95 20.58 -10.63
C TRP A 357 -16.26 21.27 -10.96
N GLU A 358 -16.23 22.15 -11.97
CA GLU A 358 -17.41 22.87 -12.43
C GLU A 358 -17.61 22.70 -13.94
N ALA A 359 -18.85 22.55 -14.39
CA ALA A 359 -19.17 22.53 -15.81
C ALA A 359 -19.18 23.95 -16.39
N ILE A 360 -17.98 24.50 -16.63
CA ILE A 360 -17.82 25.88 -17.14
C ILE A 360 -18.08 25.89 -18.65
N PRO A 361 -19.08 26.66 -19.14
CA PRO A 361 -19.37 26.76 -20.57
C PRO A 361 -18.34 27.62 -21.30
N ASP A 362 -18.16 27.37 -22.60
CA ASP A 362 -17.37 28.26 -23.44
C ASP A 362 -18.16 29.55 -23.71
N GLU A 363 -17.54 30.73 -23.48
CA GLU A 363 -18.20 32.03 -23.64
C GLU A 363 -17.51 32.87 -24.72
N GLY A 364 -18.28 33.33 -25.70
CA GLY A 364 -17.77 34.25 -26.73
C GLY A 364 -16.63 33.70 -27.59
N GLY A 365 -16.44 32.37 -27.62
CA GLY A 365 -15.31 31.71 -28.30
C GLY A 365 -14.05 31.54 -27.43
N ASN A 366 -14.12 31.90 -26.14
CA ASN A 366 -13.08 31.62 -25.15
C ASN A 366 -13.42 30.39 -24.32
N THR A 367 -12.41 29.56 -24.07
CA THR A 367 -12.51 28.39 -23.21
C THR A 367 -11.85 28.69 -21.87
N THR A 368 -12.58 28.55 -20.77
CA THR A 368 -12.03 28.57 -19.42
C THR A 368 -11.70 27.15 -18.99
N TYR A 369 -10.41 26.87 -18.73
CA TYR A 369 -9.95 25.53 -18.34
C TYR A 369 -10.00 25.31 -16.82
N GLY A 370 -9.91 26.39 -16.04
CA GLY A 370 -10.01 26.39 -14.59
C GLY A 370 -9.86 27.81 -14.06
N TYR A 371 -9.99 27.97 -12.75
CA TYR A 371 -9.70 29.19 -12.01
C TYR A 371 -9.38 28.83 -10.55
N ALA A 372 -8.76 29.76 -9.83
CA ALA A 372 -8.42 29.61 -8.42
C ALA A 372 -8.88 30.83 -7.60
N ASP A 373 -9.44 30.58 -6.42
CA ASP A 373 -9.80 31.61 -5.43
C ASP A 373 -9.88 30.97 -4.02
N ASP A 374 -9.57 31.72 -2.96
CA ASP A 374 -9.69 31.31 -1.55
C ASP A 374 -9.24 29.85 -1.26
N GLU A 375 -7.98 29.54 -1.62
CA GLU A 375 -7.35 28.21 -1.45
C GLU A 375 -8.04 27.05 -2.22
N THR A 376 -9.01 27.37 -3.07
CA THR A 376 -9.76 26.41 -3.88
C THR A 376 -9.33 26.49 -5.34
N LEU A 377 -9.02 25.34 -5.92
CA LEU A 377 -8.80 25.17 -7.35
C LEU A 377 -10.06 24.57 -7.99
N THR A 378 -10.68 25.29 -8.92
CA THR A 378 -11.83 24.79 -9.68
C THR A 378 -11.43 24.51 -11.13
N LEU A 379 -11.59 23.26 -11.57
CA LEU A 379 -11.25 22.83 -12.93
C LEU A 379 -12.50 22.54 -13.78
N ASN A 380 -12.39 22.73 -15.10
CA ASN A 380 -13.53 22.59 -15.99
C ASN A 380 -13.91 21.11 -16.24
N ALA A 381 -15.02 20.68 -15.66
CA ALA A 381 -15.59 19.34 -15.78
C ALA A 381 -16.06 18.96 -17.18
N ASN A 382 -16.29 19.94 -18.08
CA ASN A 382 -16.63 19.69 -19.49
C ASN A 382 -15.42 19.24 -20.32
N LYS A 383 -14.21 19.53 -19.85
CA LYS A 383 -12.95 19.26 -20.58
C LYS A 383 -12.30 17.96 -20.14
N VAL A 384 -12.58 17.50 -18.92
CA VAL A 384 -12.11 16.22 -18.39
C VAL A 384 -13.31 15.27 -18.20
N PRO A 385 -13.43 14.17 -18.96
CA PRO A 385 -14.53 13.23 -18.81
C PRO A 385 -14.52 12.50 -17.45
N ALA A 386 -15.71 12.37 -16.84
CA ALA A 386 -16.00 11.49 -15.70
C ALA A 386 -16.05 10.02 -16.15
N ASP A 387 -14.87 9.45 -16.42
CA ASP A 387 -14.71 8.04 -16.72
C ASP A 387 -13.41 7.50 -16.12
N ASN A 388 -13.25 6.18 -16.17
CA ASN A 388 -12.07 5.47 -15.67
C ASN A 388 -10.96 5.31 -16.72
N ASN A 389 -11.00 6.06 -17.83
CA ASN A 389 -9.96 6.00 -18.87
C ASN A 389 -8.76 6.87 -18.49
N ARG A 390 -7.66 6.73 -19.24
CA ARG A 390 -6.54 7.68 -19.17
C ARG A 390 -6.98 9.07 -19.60
N VAL A 391 -6.29 10.09 -19.09
CA VAL A 391 -6.25 11.43 -19.70
C VAL A 391 -5.93 11.27 -21.17
N SER A 392 -6.76 11.87 -22.02
CA SER A 392 -6.56 11.88 -23.46
C SER A 392 -7.29 13.06 -24.09
N GLY A 393 -6.65 13.67 -25.08
CA GLY A 393 -7.20 14.79 -25.81
C GLY A 393 -6.70 16.13 -25.28
N SER A 394 -6.48 17.06 -26.19
CA SER A 394 -5.77 18.32 -25.92
C SER A 394 -6.40 19.15 -24.82
N ASP A 395 -7.74 19.17 -24.71
CA ASP A 395 -8.42 19.93 -23.66
C ASP A 395 -8.20 19.32 -22.27
N ALA A 396 -8.26 17.98 -22.14
CA ALA A 396 -8.05 17.31 -20.87
C ALA A 396 -6.58 17.41 -20.43
N GLU A 397 -5.66 17.27 -21.39
CA GLU A 397 -4.21 17.44 -21.18
C GLU A 397 -3.90 18.88 -20.75
N ALA A 398 -4.47 19.90 -21.40
CA ALA A 398 -4.29 21.30 -21.02
C ALA A 398 -4.80 21.63 -19.60
N VAL A 399 -5.96 21.08 -19.19
CA VAL A 399 -6.49 21.25 -17.82
C VAL A 399 -5.53 20.64 -16.79
N ILE A 400 -5.08 19.42 -17.04
CA ILE A 400 -4.34 18.64 -16.04
C ILE A 400 -2.86 19.01 -16.00
N GLU A 401 -2.19 19.07 -17.16
CA GLU A 401 -0.74 19.22 -17.25
C GLU A 401 -0.28 20.67 -17.11
N ASN A 402 -1.09 21.64 -17.53
CA ASN A 402 -0.75 23.06 -17.52
C ASN A 402 -1.60 23.87 -16.52
N THR A 403 -2.92 23.88 -16.72
CA THR A 403 -3.85 24.75 -15.96
C THR A 403 -3.77 24.50 -14.46
N THR A 404 -3.69 23.24 -14.04
CA THR A 404 -3.59 22.89 -12.61
C THR A 404 -2.41 23.57 -11.92
N ALA A 405 -1.22 23.56 -12.53
CA ALA A 405 -0.04 24.21 -11.94
C ALA A 405 -0.06 25.74 -12.12
N HIS A 406 -0.65 26.24 -13.22
CA HIS A 406 -0.88 27.66 -13.47
C HIS A 406 -1.73 28.28 -12.35
N GLU A 407 -2.90 27.71 -12.07
CA GLU A 407 -3.85 28.26 -11.10
C GLU A 407 -3.33 28.13 -9.65
N VAL A 408 -2.64 27.04 -9.31
CA VAL A 408 -1.97 26.91 -8.01
C VAL A 408 -0.91 27.99 -7.82
N SER A 409 -0.20 28.34 -8.89
CA SER A 409 0.78 29.42 -8.83
C SER A 409 0.14 30.76 -8.47
N HIS A 410 -1.09 31.04 -8.92
CA HIS A 410 -1.83 32.24 -8.50
C HIS A 410 -2.13 32.20 -6.99
N LEU A 411 -2.65 31.07 -6.49
CA LEU A 411 -2.94 30.90 -5.05
C LEU A 411 -1.69 31.09 -4.17
N VAL A 412 -0.54 30.54 -4.58
CA VAL A 412 0.70 30.58 -3.80
C VAL A 412 1.25 32.01 -3.69
N ASN A 413 1.08 32.83 -4.72
CA ASN A 413 1.66 34.17 -4.78
C ASN A 413 0.66 35.26 -4.34
N GLY A 414 -0.62 34.91 -4.16
CA GLY A 414 -1.66 35.84 -3.77
C GLY A 414 -1.92 36.88 -4.85
N ASP A 415 -1.93 36.43 -6.11
CA ASP A 415 -2.12 37.31 -7.27
C ASP A 415 -3.54 37.90 -7.26
N GLU A 416 -3.66 39.19 -7.59
CA GLU A 416 -4.93 39.91 -7.58
C GLU A 416 -5.20 40.53 -8.96
N THR A 417 -6.40 40.28 -9.48
CA THR A 417 -6.81 40.84 -10.79
C THR A 417 -6.75 42.36 -10.80
N ASN A 418 -6.02 42.94 -11.76
CA ASN A 418 -5.89 44.39 -11.89
C ASN A 418 -5.51 44.82 -13.32
N GLN A 419 -5.81 46.05 -13.69
CA GLN A 419 -5.48 46.61 -15.03
C GLN A 419 -4.08 47.24 -15.02
N THR A 420 -3.05 46.47 -14.69
CA THR A 420 -1.65 46.92 -14.53
C THR A 420 -0.68 45.96 -15.20
N PHE A 421 0.58 46.38 -15.38
CA PHE A 421 1.64 45.47 -15.83
C PHE A 421 1.86 44.34 -14.82
N ASP A 422 1.79 44.63 -13.52
CA ASP A 422 2.10 43.68 -12.47
C ASP A 422 1.17 42.46 -12.56
N TYR A 423 -0.14 42.66 -12.76
CA TYR A 423 -1.10 41.56 -13.01
C TYR A 423 -0.81 40.78 -14.30
N LEU A 424 -0.53 41.45 -15.42
CA LEU A 424 -0.16 40.74 -16.66
C LEU A 424 1.13 39.93 -16.50
N ASN A 425 2.04 40.39 -15.64
CA ASN A 425 3.27 39.71 -15.32
C ASN A 425 3.06 38.55 -14.31
N GLU A 426 2.08 38.65 -13.42
CA GLU A 426 1.58 37.55 -12.58
C GLU A 426 0.96 36.44 -13.43
N GLU A 427 0.13 36.79 -14.42
CA GLU A 427 -0.42 35.86 -15.41
C GLU A 427 0.66 35.24 -16.30
N TYR A 428 1.71 36.00 -16.63
CA TYR A 428 2.89 35.46 -17.31
C TYR A 428 3.65 34.47 -16.43
N ARG A 429 3.78 34.74 -15.13
CA ARG A 429 4.39 33.85 -14.14
C ARG A 429 3.62 32.54 -14.00
N ALA A 430 2.31 32.61 -13.82
CA ALA A 430 1.46 31.43 -13.73
C ALA A 430 1.52 30.59 -15.00
N TRP A 431 1.47 31.24 -16.18
CA TRP A 431 1.65 30.52 -17.44
C TRP A 431 3.03 29.88 -17.56
N TYR A 432 4.09 30.57 -17.11
CA TYR A 432 5.46 30.04 -17.12
C TYR A 432 5.57 28.78 -16.25
N VAL A 433 4.94 28.77 -15.07
CA VAL A 433 4.87 27.60 -14.17
C VAL A 433 4.07 26.46 -14.81
N GLY A 434 2.88 26.74 -15.33
CA GLY A 434 2.05 25.75 -16.04
C GLY A 434 2.77 25.16 -17.26
N TYR A 435 3.46 26.00 -18.02
CA TYR A 435 4.26 25.57 -19.18
C TYR A 435 5.39 24.62 -18.77
N MET A 436 6.11 24.91 -17.68
CA MET A 436 7.16 24.03 -17.16
C MET A 436 6.57 22.72 -16.61
N ALA A 437 5.43 22.77 -15.94
CA ALA A 437 4.73 21.57 -15.46
C ALA A 437 4.32 20.66 -16.64
N GLU A 438 3.87 21.24 -17.75
CA GLU A 438 3.50 20.48 -18.95
C GLU A 438 4.74 19.94 -19.70
N ASN A 439 5.75 20.78 -19.93
CA ASN A 439 6.81 20.53 -20.90
C ASN A 439 8.18 20.15 -20.30
N GLY A 440 8.37 20.30 -18.99
CA GLY A 440 9.61 19.98 -18.27
C GLY A 440 10.81 20.83 -18.66
N LYS A 441 10.58 21.95 -19.35
CA LYS A 441 11.60 22.92 -19.76
C LYS A 441 11.07 24.34 -19.60
N PRO A 442 11.94 25.32 -19.36
CA PRO A 442 11.53 26.72 -19.45
C PRO A 442 11.05 27.04 -20.88
N PRO A 443 10.06 27.94 -21.04
CA PRO A 443 9.66 28.43 -22.35
C PRO A 443 10.82 29.15 -23.03
N SER A 444 10.82 29.13 -24.35
CA SER A 444 11.72 29.88 -25.21
C SER A 444 11.28 31.35 -25.35
N ASN A 445 12.14 32.19 -25.92
CA ASN A 445 11.77 33.59 -26.23
C ASN A 445 10.55 33.66 -27.15
N GLU A 446 10.43 32.75 -28.12
CA GLU A 446 9.29 32.68 -29.04
C GLU A 446 7.99 32.34 -28.30
N GLU A 447 8.00 31.25 -27.51
CA GLU A 447 6.83 30.82 -26.73
C GLU A 447 6.39 31.90 -25.71
N ALA A 448 7.35 32.58 -25.08
CA ALA A 448 7.07 33.69 -24.19
C ALA A 448 6.45 34.89 -24.93
N ALA A 449 6.97 35.23 -26.11
CA ALA A 449 6.44 36.33 -26.90
C ALA A 449 5.02 36.03 -27.42
N ASP A 450 4.74 34.80 -27.83
CA ASP A 450 3.41 34.35 -28.24
C ASP A 450 2.41 34.52 -27.09
N ARG A 451 2.83 34.21 -25.85
CA ARG A 451 1.99 34.46 -24.66
C ARG A 451 1.73 35.95 -24.43
N TRP A 452 2.74 36.80 -24.59
CA TRP A 452 2.56 38.25 -24.50
C TRP A 452 1.69 38.78 -25.66
N GLU A 453 1.81 38.25 -26.87
CA GLU A 453 0.91 38.59 -27.98
C GLU A 453 -0.55 38.26 -27.64
N TYR A 454 -0.78 37.09 -27.02
CA TYR A 454 -2.11 36.71 -26.53
C TYR A 454 -2.65 37.69 -25.48
N PHE A 455 -1.84 38.10 -24.49
CA PHE A 455 -2.24 39.09 -23.49
C PHE A 455 -2.56 40.46 -24.09
N LEU A 456 -1.80 40.87 -25.10
CA LEU A 456 -1.92 42.19 -25.73
C LEU A 456 -2.87 42.18 -26.93
N ASN A 457 -3.60 41.09 -27.20
CA ASN A 457 -4.57 41.02 -28.29
C ASN A 457 -5.83 41.82 -27.91
N PRO A 458 -6.20 42.88 -28.64
CA PRO A 458 -7.37 43.72 -28.32
C PRO A 458 -8.71 43.01 -28.49
N SER A 459 -8.74 41.83 -29.12
CA SER A 459 -9.94 40.99 -29.24
C SER A 459 -9.86 39.73 -28.37
N GLY A 460 -8.80 39.58 -27.55
CA GLY A 460 -8.55 38.41 -26.73
C GLY A 460 -9.21 38.47 -25.35
N GLY A 461 -9.09 37.39 -24.58
CA GLY A 461 -9.63 37.29 -23.22
C GLY A 461 -9.04 38.30 -22.22
N TYR A 462 -7.82 38.79 -22.48
CA TYR A 462 -7.11 39.74 -21.62
C TYR A 462 -7.23 41.20 -22.08
N ALA A 463 -8.06 41.46 -23.08
CA ALA A 463 -8.14 42.78 -23.70
C ALA A 463 -8.63 43.86 -22.71
N ASP A 464 -9.50 43.52 -21.76
CA ASP A 464 -9.97 44.43 -20.71
C ASP A 464 -8.82 44.87 -19.77
N TYR A 465 -7.82 44.00 -19.54
CA TYR A 465 -6.66 44.30 -18.70
C TYR A 465 -5.56 45.05 -19.46
N ALA A 466 -5.31 44.67 -20.72
CA ALA A 466 -4.27 45.28 -21.53
C ALA A 466 -4.69 46.62 -22.15
N HIS A 467 -5.91 46.76 -22.66
CA HIS A 467 -6.39 47.89 -23.47
C HIS A 467 -7.59 48.64 -22.88
N GLY A 468 -8.11 48.21 -21.72
CA GLY A 468 -9.19 48.96 -21.08
C GLY A 468 -10.49 49.00 -21.90
N ILE A 469 -11.04 47.82 -22.22
CA ILE A 469 -12.20 47.75 -23.12
C ILE A 469 -13.53 47.94 -22.37
N GLN A 470 -14.39 48.77 -22.96
CA GLN A 470 -15.69 49.16 -22.43
C GLN A 470 -16.70 48.00 -22.50
N ARG A 471 -16.74 47.15 -21.46
CA ARG A 471 -17.82 46.16 -21.29
C ARG A 471 -18.90 46.74 -20.38
N ASP A 472 -19.88 47.36 -21.03
CA ASP A 472 -21.12 47.93 -20.49
C ASP A 472 -20.99 49.15 -19.56
N TRP A 473 -21.55 50.26 -20.05
CA TRP A 473 -21.99 51.50 -19.42
C TRP A 473 -21.57 51.70 -17.96
N TRP A 474 -20.82 52.79 -17.71
CA TRP A 474 -20.59 53.51 -16.43
C TRP A 474 -19.17 53.55 -15.84
N TRP A 475 -18.11 53.42 -16.64
CA TRP A 475 -16.76 53.98 -16.36
C TRP A 475 -15.78 53.68 -17.52
N ASP A 476 -14.94 54.66 -17.89
CA ASP A 476 -13.75 54.39 -18.71
C ASP A 476 -12.71 53.74 -17.79
N THR A 477 -12.22 52.57 -18.16
CA THR A 477 -11.10 51.93 -17.46
C THR A 477 -9.89 51.93 -18.35
N ASP A 478 -8.82 52.61 -17.94
CA ASP A 478 -7.53 52.54 -18.63
C ASP A 478 -6.88 51.17 -18.38
N GLY A 479 -6.55 50.45 -19.46
CA GLY A 479 -5.75 49.24 -19.40
C GLY A 479 -4.28 49.54 -19.13
N ALA A 480 -3.47 48.49 -18.99
CA ALA A 480 -2.03 48.64 -18.77
C ALA A 480 -1.31 49.39 -19.91
N LEU A 481 -1.75 49.22 -21.16
CA LEU A 481 -1.17 49.92 -22.32
C LEU A 481 -1.57 51.40 -22.40
N ASP A 482 -2.68 51.78 -21.79
CA ASP A 482 -3.16 53.17 -21.79
C ASP A 482 -2.42 54.03 -20.76
N LYS A 483 -1.74 53.39 -19.80
CA LYS A 483 -0.96 54.02 -18.72
C LYS A 483 0.52 54.05 -19.11
N PRO A 484 1.13 55.23 -19.37
CA PRO A 484 2.51 55.31 -19.89
C PRO A 484 3.57 54.59 -19.04
N GLU A 485 3.43 54.61 -17.71
CA GLU A 485 4.37 53.93 -16.81
C GLU A 485 4.22 52.40 -16.84
N GLU A 486 3.01 51.88 -16.97
CA GLU A 486 2.74 50.44 -17.08
C GLU A 486 3.12 49.91 -18.47
N ALA A 487 2.75 50.64 -19.53
CA ALA A 487 3.10 50.31 -20.91
C ALA A 487 4.62 50.24 -21.10
N ALA A 488 5.39 51.13 -20.47
CA ALA A 488 6.85 51.10 -20.53
C ALA A 488 7.43 49.78 -19.98
N LYS A 489 6.87 49.24 -18.88
CA LYS A 489 7.31 47.95 -18.33
C LYS A 489 6.99 46.79 -19.28
N ILE A 490 5.82 46.79 -19.92
CA ILE A 490 5.46 45.81 -20.97
C ILE A 490 6.49 45.85 -22.10
N PHE A 491 6.79 47.05 -22.61
CA PHE A 491 7.74 47.20 -23.70
C PHE A 491 9.18 46.84 -23.32
N ASP A 492 9.57 47.05 -22.06
CA ASP A 492 10.87 46.59 -21.55
C ASP A 492 10.95 45.06 -21.53
N THR A 493 9.89 44.36 -21.11
CA THR A 493 9.79 42.89 -21.20
C THR A 493 9.90 42.40 -22.63
N LEU A 494 9.14 42.98 -23.56
CA LEU A 494 9.23 42.63 -24.98
C LEU A 494 10.62 42.94 -25.57
N SER A 495 11.26 44.00 -25.11
CA SER A 495 12.63 44.36 -25.52
C SER A 495 13.65 43.32 -25.05
N GLN A 496 13.47 42.75 -23.85
CA GLN A 496 14.32 41.67 -23.34
C GLN A 496 14.14 40.38 -24.15
N LEU A 497 12.89 39.98 -24.43
CA LEU A 497 12.59 38.76 -25.19
C LEU A 497 13.12 38.80 -26.61
N THR A 498 13.08 39.96 -27.27
CA THR A 498 13.42 40.11 -28.69
C THR A 498 14.83 40.70 -28.94
N GLY A 499 15.43 41.32 -27.93
CA GLY A 499 16.68 42.10 -28.06
C GLY A 499 16.54 43.38 -28.91
N LEU A 500 15.31 43.77 -29.25
CA LEU A 500 14.98 45.00 -29.95
C LEU A 500 14.51 46.06 -28.97
N LYS A 501 14.57 47.34 -29.37
CA LYS A 501 13.88 48.38 -28.63
C LYS A 501 12.41 48.35 -29.04
N VAL A 502 11.53 48.03 -28.09
CA VAL A 502 10.08 47.97 -28.30
C VAL A 502 9.42 49.22 -27.70
N ASP A 503 8.39 49.71 -28.37
CA ASP A 503 7.51 50.79 -27.90
C ASP A 503 6.12 50.66 -28.53
N ALA A 504 5.20 51.56 -28.15
CA ALA A 504 3.81 51.56 -28.62
C ALA A 504 3.67 51.59 -30.15
N SER A 505 4.66 52.13 -30.88
CA SER A 505 4.58 52.25 -32.35
C SER A 505 4.96 50.96 -33.09
N ASN A 506 5.66 50.02 -32.43
CA ASN A 506 6.25 48.87 -33.11
C ASN A 506 5.97 47.50 -32.47
N TYR A 507 5.45 47.42 -31.24
CA TYR A 507 5.35 46.17 -30.48
C TYR A 507 4.62 45.04 -31.23
N GLN A 508 3.48 45.33 -31.87
CA GLN A 508 2.74 44.34 -32.68
C GLN A 508 3.58 43.79 -33.83
N SER A 509 4.31 44.68 -34.53
CA SER A 509 5.16 44.26 -35.65
C SER A 509 6.35 43.43 -35.19
N VAL A 510 6.87 43.71 -34.00
CA VAL A 510 8.00 43.00 -33.40
C VAL A 510 7.59 41.59 -32.97
N LEU A 511 6.42 41.45 -32.32
CA LEU A 511 5.87 40.15 -31.94
C LEU A 511 5.57 39.26 -33.16
N SER A 512 5.00 39.85 -34.22
CA SER A 512 4.62 39.11 -35.44
C SER A 512 5.77 38.64 -36.36
N ASP A 513 7.01 39.03 -36.11
CA ASP A 513 8.16 38.76 -37.01
C ASP A 513 9.45 38.45 -36.24
N THR A 514 9.59 37.17 -35.86
CA THR A 514 10.76 36.63 -35.14
C THR A 514 12.07 36.74 -35.93
N SER A 515 12.02 36.91 -37.26
CA SER A 515 13.23 37.01 -38.10
C SER A 515 14.08 38.25 -37.84
N LYS A 516 13.51 39.26 -37.17
CA LYS A 516 14.18 40.52 -36.83
C LYS A 516 14.78 40.53 -35.44
N TRP A 517 14.51 39.50 -34.63
CA TRP A 517 14.96 39.46 -33.25
C TRP A 517 16.49 39.33 -33.18
N LYS A 518 17.08 39.97 -32.17
CA LYS A 518 18.51 39.84 -31.88
C LYS A 518 18.80 38.73 -30.88
N THR A 519 17.82 38.38 -30.06
CA THR A 519 17.80 37.13 -29.31
C THR A 519 17.52 35.97 -30.26
N ASN A 520 18.02 34.79 -29.91
CA ASN A 520 17.62 33.57 -30.62
C ASN A 520 16.21 33.18 -30.13
N PRO A 521 15.22 33.04 -31.03
CA PRO A 521 13.85 32.69 -30.63
C PRO A 521 13.76 31.40 -29.81
N SER A 522 14.64 30.42 -30.08
CA SER A 522 14.65 29.13 -29.40
C SER A 522 15.47 29.09 -28.10
N ASP A 523 16.17 30.17 -27.72
CA ASP A 523 16.85 30.23 -26.42
C ASP A 523 15.81 30.36 -25.30
N PRO A 524 16.11 29.89 -24.07
CA PRO A 524 15.25 30.11 -22.91
C PRO A 524 14.84 31.58 -22.77
N ALA A 525 13.59 31.82 -22.39
CA ALA A 525 13.01 33.16 -22.27
C ALA A 525 13.90 34.07 -21.41
N ALA A 526 14.36 35.18 -22.00
CA ALA A 526 15.26 36.12 -21.33
C ALA A 526 14.57 36.88 -20.19
N SER A 527 13.26 37.09 -20.30
CA SER A 527 12.43 37.65 -19.24
C SER A 527 11.83 36.52 -18.42
N VAL A 528 12.43 36.26 -17.26
CA VAL A 528 11.90 35.30 -16.30
C VAL A 528 11.09 36.06 -15.24
N PRO A 529 9.82 35.70 -15.00
CA PRO A 529 8.99 36.45 -14.07
C PRO A 529 9.52 36.31 -12.62
N PRO A 530 9.45 37.38 -11.80
CA PRO A 530 9.75 37.32 -10.37
C PRO A 530 8.66 36.51 -9.62
N GLY A 531 8.88 36.18 -8.33
CA GLY A 531 7.92 35.42 -7.51
C GLY A 531 8.29 33.95 -7.32
N ASP A 532 7.40 33.19 -6.67
CA ASP A 532 7.54 31.74 -6.57
C ASP A 532 7.21 31.08 -7.91
N ARG A 533 8.13 30.24 -8.38
CA ARG A 533 8.06 29.54 -9.67
C ARG A 533 8.16 28.02 -9.53
N ASP A 534 8.31 27.54 -8.30
CA ASP A 534 8.35 26.12 -7.99
C ASP A 534 7.02 25.64 -7.37
N ASN A 535 6.08 26.56 -7.10
CA ASN A 535 4.82 26.37 -6.36
C ASN A 535 5.01 26.04 -4.87
#